data_AF-A0AB37VNZ9-F1
#
_entry.id   AF-A0AB37VNZ9-F1
#
_cell.length_a   1.000
_cell.length_b   1.000
_cell.length_c   1.000
_cell.angle_alpha   90.00
_cell.angle_beta   90.00
_cell.angle_gamma   90.00
#
_symmetry.space_group_name_H-M   'P 1'
#
loop_
_entity.id
_entity.type
_entity.pdbx_description
1 polymer ?
#
loop_
_entity_poly.entity_id
_entity_poly.type
_entity_poly.pdbx_seq_one_letter_code
_entity_poly.pdbx_strand_id
1 'polypeptide(L)'
;MGAELNQKLFSAADNLRSKMDASEYKNYLLGLIFYKYLSDRLLEQVVLLADESLEEYDTVSKQTMLYRELLSDEESKEDLIATIVDILGYAIAPEYLFNVLADQAKQATFQLNDLNKAFVQLASTYNQFNGLFDDVDLQSKKLGTDEQQRNVTITEVIKKLNDVEVLGHDGDVIGDAYEFLISQFASEAGKKAGEFYTPHMVSDMMAQIVTLDQKERRFFSVFDPTMGSGSLMLNVRNYLTHPDNVKYHGQELNTTTYNLAKMNLILHGVDAEEMNLRNGDTLNKDWPTDEPYTFDAVVM
;
A
#
# COMPACT_ATOMS: atom_id res chain seq x y z
N MET A 1 11.98 -16.12 -6.35
CA MET A 1 10.90 -15.98 -5.35
C MET A 1 9.99 -14.80 -5.70
N GLY A 2 10.50 -13.57 -5.88
CA GLY A 2 9.67 -12.42 -6.29
C GLY A 2 8.79 -12.63 -7.54
N ALA A 3 9.29 -13.28 -8.58
CA ALA A 3 8.49 -13.54 -9.80
C ALA A 3 7.22 -14.39 -9.56
N GLU A 4 7.23 -15.29 -8.57
CA GLU A 4 6.06 -16.11 -8.24
C GLU A 4 5.01 -15.30 -7.47
N LEU A 5 5.45 -14.48 -6.50
CA LEU A 5 4.59 -13.55 -5.77
C LEU A 5 3.92 -12.56 -6.73
N ASN A 6 4.71 -11.95 -7.62
CA ASN A 6 4.24 -11.02 -8.64
C ASN A 6 3.13 -11.64 -9.51
N GLN A 7 3.34 -12.88 -9.95
CA GLN A 7 2.36 -13.59 -10.76
C GLN A 7 1.09 -13.93 -9.97
N LYS A 8 1.21 -14.39 -8.72
CA LYS A 8 0.07 -14.68 -7.85
C LYS A 8 -0.78 -13.43 -7.61
N LEU A 9 -0.16 -12.32 -7.21
CA LEU A 9 -0.84 -11.03 -7.00
C LEU A 9 -1.53 -10.55 -8.28
N PHE A 10 -0.85 -10.60 -9.43
CA PHE A 10 -1.45 -10.17 -10.69
C PHE A 10 -2.63 -11.05 -11.11
N SER A 11 -2.53 -12.37 -10.96
CA SER A 11 -3.59 -13.34 -11.29
C SER A 11 -4.82 -13.22 -10.37
N ALA A 12 -4.67 -12.57 -9.20
CA ALA A 12 -5.80 -12.32 -8.30
C ALA A 12 -6.87 -11.42 -8.95
N ALA A 13 -6.49 -10.59 -9.94
CA ALA A 13 -7.40 -9.73 -10.67
C ALA A 13 -7.99 -10.33 -11.96
N ASP A 14 -7.70 -11.58 -12.33
CA ASP A 14 -8.12 -12.14 -13.64
C ASP A 14 -9.63 -12.01 -13.92
N ASN A 15 -10.47 -12.13 -12.89
CA ASN A 15 -11.92 -11.94 -13.04
C ASN A 15 -12.29 -10.48 -13.29
N LEU A 16 -11.55 -9.51 -12.73
CA LEU A 16 -11.69 -8.08 -13.03
C LEU A 16 -11.25 -7.77 -14.47
N ARG A 17 -10.16 -8.38 -14.94
CA ARG A 17 -9.63 -8.22 -16.32
C ARG A 17 -10.65 -8.59 -17.40
N SER A 18 -11.52 -9.54 -17.09
CA SER A 18 -12.60 -9.96 -18.00
C SER A 18 -13.74 -8.93 -18.12
N LYS A 19 -13.81 -7.96 -17.20
CA LYS A 19 -14.92 -7.01 -17.05
C LYS A 19 -14.53 -5.56 -17.36
N MET A 20 -13.27 -5.18 -17.13
CA MET A 20 -12.80 -3.80 -17.26
C MET A 20 -11.34 -3.74 -17.72
N ASP A 21 -10.89 -2.55 -18.15
CA ASP A 21 -9.53 -2.36 -18.64
C ASP A 21 -8.50 -2.19 -17.50
N ALA A 22 -7.21 -2.25 -17.86
CA ALA A 22 -6.08 -2.15 -16.94
C ALA A 22 -6.08 -0.88 -16.10
N SER A 23 -6.49 0.25 -16.67
CA SER A 23 -6.51 1.52 -15.93
C SER A 23 -7.54 1.52 -14.81
N GLU A 24 -8.58 0.69 -14.93
CA GLU A 24 -9.69 0.59 -13.98
C GLU A 24 -9.48 -0.50 -12.94
N TYR A 25 -9.16 -1.74 -13.36
CA TYR A 25 -9.00 -2.82 -12.37
C TYR A 25 -7.75 -2.65 -11.51
N LYS A 26 -6.79 -1.81 -11.96
CA LYS A 26 -5.62 -1.40 -11.18
C LYS A 26 -6.00 -0.93 -9.78
N ASN A 27 -6.95 0.00 -9.67
CA ASN A 27 -7.27 0.64 -8.39
C ASN A 27 -7.81 -0.39 -7.39
N TYR A 28 -8.67 -1.32 -7.84
CA TYR A 28 -9.18 -2.41 -7.00
C TYR A 28 -8.07 -3.35 -6.55
N LEU A 29 -7.23 -3.82 -7.47
CA LEU A 29 -6.18 -4.78 -7.14
C LEU A 29 -5.17 -4.16 -6.16
N LEU A 30 -4.65 -2.99 -6.49
CA LEU A 30 -3.64 -2.30 -5.69
C LEU A 30 -4.19 -1.91 -4.31
N GLY A 31 -5.42 -1.36 -4.24
CA GLY A 31 -6.06 -1.02 -2.97
C GLY A 31 -6.34 -2.24 -2.08
N LEU A 32 -6.73 -3.38 -2.66
CA LEU A 32 -6.96 -4.61 -1.90
C LEU A 32 -5.66 -5.25 -1.41
N ILE A 33 -4.59 -5.22 -2.21
CA ILE A 33 -3.25 -5.68 -1.79
C ILE A 33 -2.74 -4.81 -0.64
N PHE A 34 -2.88 -3.49 -0.77
CA PHE A 34 -2.50 -2.55 0.30
C PHE A 34 -3.28 -2.82 1.58
N TYR A 35 -4.61 -2.99 1.50
CA TYR A 35 -5.42 -3.31 2.68
C TYR A 35 -5.05 -4.66 3.31
N LYS A 36 -4.76 -5.68 2.49
CA LYS A 36 -4.25 -6.97 2.98
C LYS A 36 -2.93 -6.82 3.73
N TYR A 37 -1.98 -6.09 3.16
CA TYR A 37 -0.70 -5.80 3.82
C TYR A 37 -0.90 -5.15 5.20
N LEU A 38 -1.78 -4.13 5.28
CA LEU A 38 -2.06 -3.47 6.56
C LEU A 38 -2.67 -4.43 7.59
N SER A 39 -3.61 -5.28 7.15
CA SER A 39 -4.26 -6.27 8.01
C SER A 39 -3.26 -7.30 8.53
N ASP A 40 -2.43 -7.86 7.66
CA ASP A 40 -1.48 -8.90 8.05
C ASP A 40 -0.38 -8.31 8.94
N ARG A 41 0.06 -7.06 8.69
CA ARG A 41 1.13 -6.42 9.47
C ARG A 41 0.68 -6.13 10.89
N LEU A 42 -0.60 -5.75 11.03
CA LEU A 42 -1.22 -5.62 12.34
C LEU A 42 -1.21 -6.95 13.09
N LEU A 43 -1.56 -8.06 12.42
CA LEU A 43 -1.60 -9.38 13.05
C LEU A 43 -0.22 -9.86 13.52
N GLU A 44 0.83 -9.68 12.70
CA GLU A 44 2.20 -9.97 13.14
C GLU A 44 2.61 -9.07 14.33
N GLN A 45 2.29 -7.78 14.29
CA GLN A 45 2.59 -6.87 15.38
C GLN A 45 1.87 -7.24 16.68
N VAL A 46 0.64 -7.74 16.61
CA VAL A 46 -0.10 -8.23 17.79
C VAL A 46 0.61 -9.42 18.43
N VAL A 47 1.13 -10.37 17.64
CA VAL A 47 1.92 -11.50 18.16
C VAL A 47 3.16 -10.98 18.89
N LEU A 48 3.88 -10.04 18.27
CA LEU A 48 5.09 -9.47 18.86
C LEU A 48 4.80 -8.70 20.16
N LEU A 49 3.68 -7.96 20.23
CA LEU A 49 3.26 -7.24 21.43
C LEU A 49 2.81 -8.15 22.56
N ALA A 50 2.36 -9.36 22.25
CA ALA A 50 2.03 -10.39 23.22
C ALA A 50 3.27 -11.14 23.74
N ASP A 51 4.48 -10.77 23.30
CA ASP A 51 5.73 -11.51 23.54
C ASP A 51 5.66 -12.97 23.05
N GLU A 52 4.83 -13.24 22.04
CA GLU A 52 4.63 -14.56 21.45
C GLU A 52 5.50 -14.78 20.19
N SER A 53 5.70 -16.04 19.80
CA SER A 53 6.49 -16.38 18.61
C SER A 53 5.64 -16.44 17.34
N LEU A 54 6.13 -15.83 16.25
CA LEU A 54 5.56 -16.00 14.91
C LEU A 54 5.66 -17.45 14.40
N GLU A 55 6.54 -18.28 14.97
CA GLU A 55 6.58 -19.72 14.67
C GLU A 55 5.41 -20.48 15.32
N GLU A 56 4.93 -20.02 16.48
CA GLU A 56 3.76 -20.60 17.16
C GLU A 56 2.46 -20.08 16.52
N TYR A 57 2.43 -18.78 16.24
CA TYR A 57 1.36 -18.06 15.55
C TYR A 57 1.65 -17.91 14.05
N ASP A 58 2.02 -19.02 13.41
CA ASP A 58 2.44 -19.17 12.00
C ASP A 58 1.33 -18.96 10.94
N THR A 59 0.11 -18.63 11.36
CA THR A 59 -1.01 -18.41 10.45
C THR A 59 -1.84 -17.22 10.88
N VAL A 60 -2.32 -16.44 9.91
CA VAL A 60 -3.22 -15.29 10.15
C VAL A 60 -4.45 -15.66 10.97
N SER A 61 -4.94 -16.91 10.88
CA SER A 61 -6.05 -17.40 11.69
C SER A 61 -5.68 -17.51 13.17
N LYS A 62 -4.50 -18.05 13.52
CA LYS A 62 -4.01 -18.10 14.91
C LYS A 62 -3.79 -16.69 15.46
N GLN A 63 -3.15 -15.83 14.68
CA GLN A 63 -2.89 -14.43 15.04
C GLN A 63 -4.20 -13.66 15.30
N THR A 64 -5.22 -13.88 14.47
CA THR A 64 -6.55 -13.28 14.66
C THR A 64 -7.24 -13.76 15.94
N MET A 65 -7.08 -15.04 16.30
CA MET A 65 -7.63 -15.55 17.55
C MET A 65 -6.97 -14.90 18.76
N LEU A 66 -5.64 -14.77 18.75
CA LEU A 66 -4.88 -14.05 19.78
C LEU A 66 -5.36 -12.59 19.89
N TYR A 67 -5.48 -11.89 18.76
CA TYR A 67 -5.92 -10.50 18.78
C TYR A 67 -7.32 -10.34 19.39
N ARG A 68 -8.25 -11.24 19.08
CA ARG A 68 -9.58 -11.26 19.70
C ARG A 68 -9.56 -11.58 21.18
N GLU A 69 -8.70 -12.50 21.60
CA GLU A 69 -8.50 -12.85 23.00
C GLU A 69 -8.00 -11.64 23.80
N LEU A 70 -6.94 -10.98 23.31
CA LEU A 70 -6.38 -9.80 23.96
C LEU A 70 -7.39 -8.64 24.02
N LEU A 71 -8.18 -8.43 22.97
CA LEU A 71 -9.24 -7.41 22.96
C LEU A 71 -10.47 -7.76 23.82
N SER A 72 -10.59 -9.01 24.29
CA SER A 72 -11.72 -9.41 25.15
C SER A 72 -11.56 -8.92 26.60
N ASP A 73 -10.35 -8.53 26.98
CA ASP A 73 -10.08 -7.89 28.26
C ASP A 73 -10.39 -6.39 28.20
N GLU A 74 -11.52 -6.01 28.78
CA GLU A 74 -12.01 -4.63 28.82
C GLU A 74 -11.08 -3.67 29.59
N GLU A 75 -10.21 -4.18 30.48
CA GLU A 75 -9.27 -3.33 31.22
C GLU A 75 -8.03 -2.97 30.39
N SER A 76 -7.61 -3.82 29.45
CA SER A 76 -6.37 -3.65 28.69
C SER A 76 -6.57 -3.37 27.19
N LYS A 77 -7.78 -3.55 26.65
CA LYS A 77 -8.05 -3.36 25.21
C LYS A 77 -7.68 -1.97 24.68
N GLU A 78 -7.91 -0.91 25.47
CA GLU A 78 -7.63 0.46 25.04
C GLU A 78 -6.13 0.71 24.97
N ASP A 79 -5.38 0.23 25.95
CA ASP A 79 -3.91 0.32 26.00
C ASP A 79 -3.26 -0.49 24.88
N LEU A 80 -3.79 -1.67 24.56
CA LEU A 80 -3.35 -2.47 23.42
C LEU A 80 -3.56 -1.73 22.10
N ILE A 81 -4.77 -1.19 21.87
CA ILE A 81 -5.07 -0.43 20.65
C ILE A 81 -4.16 0.80 20.56
N ALA A 82 -3.98 1.54 21.66
CA ALA A 82 -3.08 2.69 21.69
C ALA A 82 -1.65 2.30 21.32
N THR A 83 -1.14 1.20 21.87
CA THR A 83 0.21 0.69 21.56
C THR A 83 0.35 0.28 20.09
N ILE A 84 -0.66 -0.39 19.52
CA ILE A 84 -0.68 -0.74 18.09
C ILE A 84 -0.67 0.52 17.23
N VAL A 85 -1.47 1.53 17.58
CA VAL A 85 -1.52 2.81 16.86
C VAL A 85 -0.21 3.57 16.98
N ASP A 86 0.46 3.55 18.13
CA ASP A 86 1.76 4.22 18.30
C ASP A 86 2.86 3.57 17.44
N ILE A 87 2.80 2.25 17.23
CA ILE A 87 3.82 1.52 16.45
C ILE A 87 3.54 1.53 14.96
N LEU A 88 2.28 1.30 14.55
CA LEU A 88 1.91 1.15 13.15
C LEU A 88 1.27 2.42 12.56
N GLY A 89 0.85 3.35 13.41
CA GLY A 89 0.04 4.52 13.02
C GLY A 89 -1.44 4.19 12.77
N TYR A 90 -1.87 2.95 13.03
CA TYR A 90 -3.25 2.50 12.81
C TYR A 90 -3.60 1.21 13.53
N ALA A 91 -4.90 0.97 13.70
CA ALA A 91 -5.47 -0.30 14.13
C ALA A 91 -6.72 -0.64 13.29
N ILE A 92 -6.92 -1.92 13.01
CA ILE A 92 -8.07 -2.50 12.30
C ILE A 92 -8.85 -3.35 13.30
N ALA A 93 -10.18 -3.20 13.32
CA ALA A 93 -11.03 -4.01 14.18
C ALA A 93 -11.08 -5.48 13.71
N PRO A 94 -11.16 -6.48 14.62
CA PRO A 94 -11.09 -7.90 14.24
C PRO A 94 -12.10 -8.36 13.19
N GLU A 95 -13.27 -7.74 13.10
CA GLU A 95 -14.30 -8.03 12.09
C GLU A 95 -13.95 -7.53 10.68
N TYR A 96 -13.02 -6.58 10.57
CA TYR A 96 -12.60 -5.97 9.32
C TYR A 96 -11.23 -6.45 8.82
N LEU A 97 -10.56 -7.35 9.55
CA LEU A 97 -9.32 -7.97 9.08
C LEU A 97 -9.52 -8.69 7.75
N PHE A 98 -8.51 -8.63 6.88
CA PHE A 98 -8.57 -9.19 5.54
C PHE A 98 -8.87 -10.68 5.55
N ASN A 99 -8.21 -11.46 6.41
CA ASN A 99 -8.45 -12.90 6.52
C ASN A 99 -9.87 -13.21 7.03
N VAL A 100 -10.45 -12.36 7.88
CA VAL A 100 -11.84 -12.51 8.35
C VAL A 100 -12.84 -12.24 7.24
N LEU A 101 -12.62 -11.19 6.45
CA LEU A 101 -13.41 -10.92 5.24
C LEU A 101 -13.26 -12.05 4.21
N ALA A 102 -12.06 -12.63 4.09
CA ALA A 102 -11.80 -13.77 3.22
C ALA A 102 -12.47 -15.07 3.70
N ASP A 103 -12.52 -15.31 5.01
CA ASP A 103 -13.24 -16.44 5.59
C ASP A 103 -14.75 -16.30 5.37
N GLN A 104 -15.31 -15.10 5.53
CA GLN A 104 -16.70 -14.81 5.17
C GLN A 104 -16.94 -15.05 3.67
N ALA A 105 -15.99 -14.69 2.81
CA ALA A 105 -16.07 -14.92 1.37
C ALA A 105 -16.05 -16.42 1.03
N LYS A 106 -15.23 -17.21 1.72
CA LYS A 106 -15.18 -18.68 1.62
C LYS A 106 -16.49 -19.33 2.12
N GLN A 107 -17.12 -18.76 3.14
CA GLN A 107 -18.38 -19.23 3.73
C GLN A 107 -19.64 -18.66 3.05
N ALA A 108 -19.49 -17.85 1.99
CA ALA A 108 -20.59 -17.17 1.30
C ALA A 108 -21.44 -16.25 2.20
N THR A 109 -20.86 -15.71 3.27
CA THR A 109 -21.49 -14.73 4.17
C THR A 109 -20.97 -13.31 3.97
N PHE A 110 -19.88 -13.14 3.21
CA PHE A 110 -19.27 -11.84 2.91
C PHE A 110 -20.26 -10.85 2.28
N GLN A 111 -20.24 -9.64 2.82
CA GLN A 111 -20.97 -8.50 2.29
C GLN A 111 -19.98 -7.42 1.85
N LEU A 112 -20.14 -6.94 0.62
CA LEU A 112 -19.33 -5.87 0.04
C LEU A 112 -19.35 -4.59 0.90
N ASN A 113 -20.47 -4.36 1.59
CA ASN A 113 -20.62 -3.24 2.51
C ASN A 113 -19.67 -3.33 3.72
N ASP A 114 -19.28 -4.52 4.16
CA ASP A 114 -18.36 -4.67 5.29
C ASP A 114 -16.92 -4.31 4.89
N LEU A 115 -16.50 -4.64 3.66
CA LEU A 115 -15.26 -4.11 3.08
C LEU A 115 -15.31 -2.58 2.95
N ASN A 116 -16.44 -2.03 2.50
CA ASN A 116 -16.60 -0.58 2.39
C ASN A 116 -16.48 0.12 3.75
N LYS A 117 -17.11 -0.43 4.80
CA LYS A 117 -16.97 0.08 6.17
C LYS A 117 -15.53 0.00 6.66
N ALA A 118 -14.82 -1.08 6.35
CA ALA A 118 -13.42 -1.25 6.69
C ALA A 118 -12.55 -0.12 6.11
N PHE A 119 -12.70 0.18 4.82
CA PHE A 119 -12.01 1.29 4.17
C PHE A 119 -12.38 2.65 4.78
N VAL A 120 -13.67 2.90 5.00
CA VAL A 120 -14.16 4.16 5.58
C VAL A 120 -13.65 4.34 7.00
N GLN A 121 -13.68 3.31 7.84
CA GLN A 121 -13.18 3.39 9.21
C GLN A 121 -11.68 3.72 9.22
N LEU A 122 -10.89 3.03 8.41
CA LEU A 122 -9.45 3.23 8.34
C LEU A 122 -9.11 4.67 7.86
N ALA A 123 -9.76 5.12 6.77
CA ALA A 123 -9.53 6.44 6.17
C ALA A 123 -10.04 7.61 7.02
N SER A 124 -11.11 7.42 7.80
CA SER A 124 -11.69 8.46 8.65
C SER A 124 -11.03 8.54 10.04
N THR A 125 -10.44 7.45 10.52
CA THR A 125 -9.77 7.40 11.83
C THR A 125 -8.33 7.87 11.76
N TYR A 126 -7.58 7.49 10.71
CA TYR A 126 -6.16 7.78 10.60
C TYR A 126 -5.89 8.66 9.37
N ASN A 127 -5.41 9.89 9.63
CA ASN A 127 -5.17 10.91 8.61
C ASN A 127 -4.27 10.43 7.45
N GLN A 128 -3.35 9.50 7.72
CA GLN A 128 -2.48 8.93 6.71
C GLN A 128 -3.22 8.14 5.62
N PHE A 129 -4.44 7.66 5.89
CA PHE A 129 -5.24 6.91 4.92
C PHE A 129 -6.41 7.70 4.32
N ASN A 130 -6.56 8.97 4.67
CA ASN A 130 -7.62 9.82 4.15
C ASN A 130 -7.57 9.87 2.61
N GLY A 131 -8.69 9.52 1.98
CA GLY A 131 -8.86 9.52 0.52
C GLY A 131 -8.16 8.38 -0.21
N LEU A 132 -7.37 7.53 0.46
CA LEU A 132 -6.57 6.49 -0.21
C LEU A 132 -7.42 5.44 -0.93
N PHE A 133 -8.57 5.09 -0.36
CA PHE A 133 -9.45 4.05 -0.91
C PHE A 133 -10.58 4.60 -1.78
N ASP A 134 -10.65 5.92 -1.99
CA ASP A 134 -11.72 6.57 -2.76
C ASP A 134 -11.77 6.12 -4.22
N ASP A 135 -10.61 5.71 -4.75
CA ASP A 135 -10.45 5.20 -6.11
C ASP A 135 -10.95 3.74 -6.29
N VAL A 136 -11.30 3.06 -5.18
CA VAL A 136 -11.86 1.70 -5.18
C VAL A 136 -13.40 1.78 -5.15
N ASP A 137 -14.01 2.05 -6.31
CA ASP A 137 -15.47 2.20 -6.43
C ASP A 137 -16.21 0.85 -6.36
N LEU A 138 -16.53 0.42 -5.14
CA LEU A 138 -17.29 -0.81 -4.88
C LEU A 138 -18.74 -0.77 -5.40
N GLN A 139 -19.24 0.39 -5.85
CA GLN A 139 -20.58 0.52 -6.45
C GLN A 139 -20.54 0.56 -7.98
N SER A 140 -19.36 0.45 -8.59
CA SER A 140 -19.19 0.50 -10.04
C SER A 140 -20.02 -0.57 -10.77
N LYS A 141 -20.75 -0.13 -11.80
CA LYS A 141 -21.48 -1.05 -12.70
C LYS A 141 -20.56 -1.98 -13.49
N LYS A 142 -19.26 -1.70 -13.55
CA LYS A 142 -18.26 -2.55 -14.20
C LYS A 142 -17.92 -3.79 -13.38
N LEU A 143 -18.08 -3.73 -12.05
CA LEU A 143 -17.98 -4.92 -11.19
C LEU A 143 -19.16 -5.86 -11.45
N GLY A 144 -20.36 -5.31 -11.65
CA GLY A 144 -21.58 -6.07 -11.91
C GLY A 144 -22.81 -5.17 -12.04
N THR A 145 -23.83 -5.66 -12.75
CA THR A 145 -25.04 -4.87 -13.03
C THR A 145 -25.93 -4.70 -11.80
N ASP A 146 -25.80 -5.58 -10.82
CA ASP A 146 -26.53 -5.58 -9.55
C ASP A 146 -25.58 -5.83 -8.36
N GLU A 147 -26.09 -5.64 -7.15
CA GLU A 147 -25.32 -5.75 -5.90
C GLU A 147 -24.71 -7.15 -5.71
N GLN A 148 -25.47 -8.19 -6.05
CA GLN A 148 -25.01 -9.58 -5.91
C GLN A 148 -23.81 -9.86 -6.83
N GLN A 149 -23.87 -9.41 -8.08
CA GLN A 149 -22.75 -9.57 -9.03
C GLN A 149 -21.51 -8.78 -8.60
N ARG A 150 -21.67 -7.57 -8.04
CA ARG A 150 -20.55 -6.80 -7.49
C ARG A 150 -19.92 -7.53 -6.32
N ASN A 151 -20.75 -8.04 -5.39
CA ASN A 151 -20.30 -8.82 -4.25
C ASN A 151 -19.51 -10.05 -4.68
N VAL A 152 -20.03 -10.84 -5.64
CA VAL A 152 -19.36 -12.04 -6.18
C VAL A 152 -18.02 -11.67 -6.83
N THR A 153 -17.97 -10.57 -7.58
CA THR A 153 -16.75 -10.17 -8.28
C THR A 153 -15.62 -9.84 -7.30
N ILE A 154 -15.91 -9.08 -6.24
CA ILE A 154 -14.92 -8.75 -5.21
C ILE A 154 -14.58 -9.95 -4.32
N THR A 155 -15.59 -10.79 -4.01
CA THR A 155 -15.41 -12.06 -3.27
C THR A 155 -14.31 -12.93 -3.90
N GLU A 156 -14.32 -13.08 -5.22
CA GLU A 156 -13.32 -13.91 -5.91
C GLU A 156 -11.91 -13.30 -5.86
N VAL A 157 -11.78 -11.97 -5.87
CA VAL A 157 -10.49 -11.29 -5.71
C VAL A 157 -9.95 -11.49 -4.29
N ILE A 158 -10.80 -11.28 -3.27
CA ILE A 158 -10.43 -11.46 -1.86
C ILE A 158 -9.97 -12.90 -1.61
N LYS A 159 -10.70 -13.91 -2.10
CA LYS A 159 -10.32 -15.31 -1.95
C LYS A 159 -8.93 -15.60 -2.52
N LYS A 160 -8.67 -15.14 -3.75
CA LYS A 160 -7.38 -15.35 -4.41
C LYS A 160 -6.24 -14.65 -3.68
N LEU A 161 -6.46 -13.40 -3.25
CA LEU A 161 -5.47 -12.64 -2.50
C LEU A 161 -5.19 -13.25 -1.13
N ASN A 162 -6.18 -13.81 -0.45
CA ASN A 162 -5.99 -14.41 0.88
C ASN A 162 -4.97 -15.55 0.90
N ASP A 163 -4.82 -16.27 -0.20
CA ASP A 163 -3.87 -17.38 -0.31
C ASP A 163 -2.46 -16.90 -0.71
N VAL A 164 -2.26 -15.58 -0.85
CA VAL A 164 -0.95 -14.96 -1.11
C VAL A 164 -0.36 -14.48 0.20
N GLU A 165 0.80 -15.01 0.55
CA GLU A 165 1.63 -14.51 1.64
C GLU A 165 2.27 -13.18 1.22
N VAL A 166 1.95 -12.10 1.94
CA VAL A 166 2.44 -10.73 1.64
C VAL A 166 3.46 -10.24 2.67
N LEU A 167 3.58 -10.95 3.80
CA LEU A 167 4.56 -10.78 4.86
C LEU A 167 5.32 -12.10 5.02
N GLY A 168 6.48 -12.14 5.67
CA GLY A 168 7.33 -13.35 5.71
C GLY A 168 8.37 -13.45 4.59
N HIS A 169 8.48 -12.39 3.79
CA HIS A 169 9.65 -12.10 2.97
C HIS A 169 10.34 -10.86 3.54
N ASP A 170 11.63 -10.65 3.26
CA ASP A 170 12.31 -9.40 3.63
C ASP A 170 11.43 -8.21 3.18
N GLY A 171 11.26 -7.18 4.01
CA GLY A 171 10.22 -6.14 3.85
C GLY A 171 10.20 -5.46 2.47
N ASP A 172 11.31 -5.49 1.73
CA ASP A 172 11.41 -5.01 0.36
C ASP A 172 10.60 -5.84 -0.66
N VAL A 173 10.35 -7.13 -0.42
CA VAL A 173 9.79 -8.04 -1.43
C VAL A 173 8.34 -7.72 -1.79
N ILE A 174 7.51 -7.28 -0.82
CA ILE A 174 6.14 -6.85 -1.12
C ILE A 174 6.11 -5.49 -1.82
N GLY A 175 7.01 -4.59 -1.44
CA GLY A 175 7.23 -3.31 -2.13
C GLY A 175 7.62 -3.53 -3.59
N ASP A 176 8.65 -4.34 -3.84
CA ASP A 176 9.12 -4.73 -5.18
C ASP A 176 7.99 -5.37 -6.01
N ALA A 177 7.18 -6.23 -5.38
CA ALA A 177 6.04 -6.85 -6.04
C ALA A 177 4.96 -5.81 -6.43
N TYR A 178 4.75 -4.82 -5.57
CA TYR A 178 3.83 -3.72 -5.84
C TYR A 178 4.37 -2.80 -6.95
N GLU A 179 5.67 -2.46 -6.97
CA GLU A 179 6.31 -1.72 -8.06
C GLU A 179 6.21 -2.49 -9.39
N PHE A 180 6.42 -3.80 -9.35
CA PHE A 180 6.21 -4.63 -10.52
C PHE A 180 4.78 -4.51 -11.05
N LEU A 181 3.75 -4.58 -10.19
CA LEU A 181 2.36 -4.39 -10.60
C LEU A 181 2.13 -3.01 -11.22
N ILE A 182 2.63 -1.94 -10.59
CA ILE A 182 2.57 -0.57 -11.13
C ILE A 182 3.17 -0.54 -12.55
N SER A 183 4.34 -1.15 -12.75
CA SER A 183 5.01 -1.23 -14.05
C SER A 183 4.19 -2.00 -15.10
N GLN A 184 3.52 -3.10 -14.70
CA GLN A 184 2.65 -3.87 -15.59
C GLN A 184 1.45 -3.03 -16.03
N PHE A 185 0.81 -2.32 -15.09
CA PHE A 185 -0.31 -1.44 -15.38
C PHE A 185 0.08 -0.28 -16.30
N ALA A 186 1.26 0.31 -16.11
CA ALA A 186 1.78 1.35 -17.00
C ALA A 186 2.01 0.82 -18.42
N SER A 187 2.52 -0.41 -18.55
CA SER A 187 2.71 -1.08 -19.84
C SER A 187 1.38 -1.37 -20.55
N GLU A 188 0.36 -1.83 -19.80
CA GLU A 188 -0.97 -2.15 -20.34
C GLU A 188 -1.80 -0.91 -20.72
N ALA A 189 -1.62 0.22 -20.02
CA ALA A 189 -2.36 1.46 -20.27
C ALA A 189 -2.01 2.15 -21.62
N GLY A 190 -0.91 1.75 -22.26
CA GLY A 190 -0.51 2.20 -23.60
C GLY A 190 0.10 3.61 -23.67
N LYS A 191 0.62 3.96 -24.85
CA LYS A 191 1.52 5.11 -25.13
C LYS A 191 0.99 6.52 -24.81
N LYS A 192 -0.28 6.69 -24.45
CA LYS A 192 -0.84 8.01 -24.05
C LYS A 192 -0.66 8.31 -22.55
N ALA A 193 -0.18 7.34 -21.78
CA ALA A 193 0.05 7.42 -20.33
C ALA A 193 1.53 7.67 -19.97
N GLY A 194 2.34 8.21 -20.90
CA GLY A 194 3.78 8.43 -20.72
C GLY A 194 4.18 9.38 -19.58
N GLU A 195 3.19 9.99 -18.92
CA GLU A 195 3.34 10.86 -17.74
C GLU A 195 3.36 10.08 -16.41
N PHE A 196 3.08 8.77 -16.38
CA PHE A 196 2.78 8.06 -15.12
C PHE A 196 3.85 7.08 -14.60
N TYR A 197 4.82 6.67 -15.42
CA TYR A 197 5.82 5.68 -15.01
C TYR A 197 7.17 5.83 -15.73
N THR A 198 8.23 5.96 -14.95
CA THR A 198 9.61 5.97 -15.41
C THR A 198 10.11 4.53 -15.59
N PRO A 199 10.49 4.08 -16.80
CA PRO A 199 11.02 2.73 -16.99
C PRO A 199 12.18 2.44 -16.04
N HIS A 200 12.22 1.23 -15.47
CA HIS A 200 13.19 0.85 -14.42
C HIS A 200 14.63 1.23 -14.77
N MET A 201 15.10 0.91 -15.99
CA MET A 201 16.48 1.22 -16.41
C MET A 201 16.81 2.73 -16.39
N VAL A 202 15.81 3.59 -16.67
CA VAL A 202 15.97 5.05 -16.62
C VAL A 202 15.96 5.52 -15.18
N SER A 203 15.04 5.00 -14.36
CA SER A 203 14.98 5.27 -12.92
C SER A 203 16.29 4.90 -12.21
N ASP A 204 16.79 3.69 -12.46
CA ASP A 204 18.05 3.12 -11.96
C ASP A 204 19.25 4.03 -12.30
N MET A 205 19.35 4.44 -13.57
CA MET A 205 20.40 5.36 -14.00
C MET A 205 20.32 6.72 -13.30
N MET A 206 19.13 7.32 -13.19
CA MET A 206 18.95 8.62 -12.53
C MET A 206 19.26 8.55 -11.04
N ALA A 207 18.80 7.51 -10.36
CA ALA A 207 19.09 7.24 -8.96
C ALA A 207 20.60 7.06 -8.68
N GLN A 208 21.33 6.35 -9.55
CA GLN A 208 22.79 6.25 -9.46
C GLN A 208 23.50 7.60 -9.64
N ILE A 209 23.03 8.44 -10.58
CA ILE A 209 23.63 9.75 -10.85
C ILE A 209 23.48 10.67 -9.64
N VAL A 210 22.28 10.77 -9.07
CA VAL A 210 22.03 11.71 -7.95
C VAL A 210 22.70 11.28 -6.64
N THR A 211 23.09 10.01 -6.53
CA THR A 211 23.76 9.44 -5.33
C THR A 211 25.27 9.30 -5.46
N LEU A 212 25.87 9.53 -6.64
CA LEU A 212 27.25 9.15 -6.99
C LEU A 212 28.31 9.56 -5.95
N ASP A 213 28.22 10.79 -5.42
CA ASP A 213 29.13 11.34 -4.41
C ASP A 213 28.49 11.51 -3.02
N GLN A 214 27.31 10.92 -2.80
CA GLN A 214 26.51 11.09 -1.59
C GLN A 214 26.09 9.77 -0.91
N LYS A 215 26.65 8.63 -1.34
CA LYS A 215 26.26 7.28 -0.87
C LYS A 215 26.36 7.08 0.64
N GLU A 216 27.37 7.67 1.27
CA GLU A 216 27.64 7.56 2.72
C GLU A 216 26.85 8.58 3.56
N ARG A 217 25.96 9.36 2.93
CA ARG A 217 25.23 10.42 3.61
C ARG A 217 24.19 9.81 4.55
N ARG A 218 24.32 10.13 5.84
CA ARG A 218 23.44 9.59 6.88
C ARG A 218 21.97 10.02 6.75
N PHE A 219 21.73 11.27 6.39
CA PHE A 219 20.39 11.81 6.16
C PHE A 219 20.34 12.39 4.77
N PHE A 220 19.46 11.87 3.94
CA PHE A 220 19.34 12.24 2.54
C PHE A 220 17.92 12.73 2.27
N SER A 221 17.76 13.87 1.61
CA SER A 221 16.43 14.34 1.16
C SER A 221 16.34 14.31 -0.36
N VAL A 222 15.33 13.62 -0.89
CA VAL A 222 15.00 13.59 -2.32
C VAL A 222 13.71 14.37 -2.57
N PHE A 223 13.67 15.14 -3.66
CA PHE A 223 12.47 15.83 -4.11
C PHE A 223 12.09 15.43 -5.54
N ASP A 224 10.82 15.09 -5.75
CA ASP A 224 10.23 14.89 -7.07
C ASP A 224 8.94 15.72 -7.21
N PRO A 225 8.96 16.85 -7.95
CA PRO A 225 7.81 17.73 -8.10
C PRO A 225 6.71 17.18 -9.02
N THR A 226 6.95 16.07 -9.72
CA THR A 226 5.97 15.35 -10.55
C THR A 226 6.09 13.85 -10.32
N MET A 227 5.99 13.45 -9.05
CA MET A 227 6.42 12.13 -8.56
C MET A 227 5.72 10.93 -9.20
N GLY A 228 4.55 11.13 -9.81
CA GLY A 228 3.75 10.02 -10.31
C GLY A 228 3.47 9.02 -9.20
N SER A 229 3.84 7.76 -9.41
CA SER A 229 3.71 6.67 -8.42
C SER A 229 4.77 6.67 -7.31
N GLY A 230 5.68 7.65 -7.29
CA GLY A 230 6.77 7.74 -6.32
C GLY A 230 7.91 6.75 -6.53
N SER A 231 7.82 5.84 -7.52
CA SER A 231 8.84 4.82 -7.80
C SER A 231 10.23 5.39 -8.07
N LEU A 232 10.33 6.52 -8.77
CA LEU A 232 11.63 7.12 -9.09
C LEU A 232 12.36 7.59 -7.82
N MET A 233 11.69 8.38 -6.98
CA MET A 233 12.27 8.84 -5.72
C MET A 233 12.55 7.69 -4.75
N LEU A 234 11.67 6.68 -4.69
CA LEU A 234 11.87 5.47 -3.88
C LEU A 234 13.17 4.76 -4.24
N ASN A 235 13.43 4.57 -5.54
CA ASN A 235 14.60 3.88 -6.04
C ASN A 235 15.94 4.54 -5.65
N VAL A 236 15.95 5.83 -5.30
CA VAL A 236 17.15 6.53 -4.84
C VAL A 236 17.76 5.86 -3.61
N ARG A 237 16.94 5.33 -2.69
CA ARG A 237 17.42 4.71 -1.45
C ARG A 237 18.32 3.49 -1.69
N ASN A 238 18.11 2.78 -2.80
CA ASN A 238 18.83 1.55 -3.15
C ASN A 238 20.32 1.79 -3.42
N TYR A 239 20.74 3.03 -3.60
CA TYR A 239 22.15 3.41 -3.84
C TYR A 239 22.79 4.16 -2.67
N LEU A 240 22.07 4.27 -1.55
CA LEU A 240 22.56 4.86 -0.32
C LEU A 240 22.94 3.76 0.68
N THR A 241 23.92 4.04 1.53
CA THR A 241 24.32 3.15 2.63
C THR A 241 23.34 3.16 3.81
N HIS A 242 22.49 4.20 3.86
CA HIS A 242 21.49 4.40 4.90
C HIS A 242 20.09 4.54 4.26
N PRO A 243 19.55 3.46 3.66
CA PRO A 243 18.29 3.51 2.88
C PRO A 243 17.07 3.90 3.72
N ASP A 244 17.09 3.64 5.04
CA ASP A 244 15.99 3.97 5.95
C ASP A 244 15.98 5.45 6.40
N ASN A 245 17.03 6.21 6.11
CA ASN A 245 17.17 7.61 6.53
C ASN A 245 16.99 8.59 5.35
N VAL A 246 16.00 8.30 4.50
CA VAL A 246 15.67 9.10 3.32
C VAL A 246 14.36 9.85 3.53
N LYS A 247 14.41 11.18 3.41
CA LYS A 247 13.22 12.05 3.42
C LYS A 247 12.69 12.25 2.02
N TYR A 248 11.47 11.80 1.79
CA TYR A 248 10.78 11.87 0.51
C TYR A 248 9.92 13.12 0.44
N HIS A 249 10.27 14.02 -0.48
CA HIS A 249 9.46 15.17 -0.82
C HIS A 249 8.85 14.92 -2.20
N GLY A 250 7.53 14.96 -2.32
CA GLY A 250 6.87 14.58 -3.55
C GLY A 250 5.64 15.41 -3.85
N GLN A 251 5.44 15.77 -5.12
CA GLN A 251 4.24 16.45 -5.56
C GLN A 251 3.62 15.76 -6.78
N GLU A 252 2.30 15.62 -6.77
CA GLU A 252 1.53 15.01 -7.86
C GLU A 252 0.19 15.73 -8.04
N LEU A 253 -0.18 16.00 -9.29
CA LEU A 253 -1.42 16.70 -9.63
C LEU A 253 -2.64 15.77 -9.55
N ASN A 254 -2.51 14.56 -10.08
CA ASN A 254 -3.60 13.58 -10.14
C ASN A 254 -3.79 12.87 -8.79
N THR A 255 -4.96 13.04 -8.18
CA THR A 255 -5.27 12.48 -6.85
C THR A 255 -5.13 10.95 -6.79
N THR A 256 -5.58 10.23 -7.82
CA THR A 256 -5.45 8.75 -7.88
C THR A 256 -3.97 8.34 -7.90
N THR A 257 -3.14 9.03 -8.68
CA THR A 257 -1.71 8.76 -8.77
C THR A 257 -0.97 9.17 -7.48
N TYR A 258 -1.39 10.25 -6.84
CA TYR A 258 -0.90 10.67 -5.53
C TYR A 258 -1.19 9.62 -4.45
N ASN A 259 -2.42 9.09 -4.41
CA ASN A 259 -2.81 8.02 -3.49
C ASN A 259 -1.97 6.76 -3.72
N LEU A 260 -1.72 6.43 -4.99
CA LEU A 260 -0.84 5.32 -5.37
C LEU A 260 0.58 5.51 -4.84
N ALA A 261 1.17 6.70 -4.97
CA ALA A 261 2.51 6.98 -4.45
C ALA A 261 2.60 6.82 -2.94
N LYS A 262 1.57 7.28 -2.23
CA LYS A 262 1.50 7.15 -0.77
C LYS A 262 1.40 5.69 -0.33
N MET A 263 0.54 4.89 -0.97
CA MET A 263 0.51 3.43 -0.72
C MET A 263 1.86 2.78 -1.03
N ASN A 264 2.51 3.18 -2.14
CA ASN A 264 3.78 2.63 -2.56
C ASN A 264 4.88 2.86 -1.51
N LEU A 265 5.02 4.10 -1.01
CA LEU A 265 5.97 4.43 0.05
C LEU A 265 5.72 3.63 1.34
N ILE A 266 4.45 3.50 1.76
CA ILE A 266 4.09 2.73 2.97
C ILE A 266 4.45 1.25 2.80
N LEU A 267 4.21 0.65 1.63
CA LEU A 267 4.57 -0.74 1.34
C LEU A 267 6.08 -0.97 1.33
N HIS A 268 6.86 0.06 1.02
CA HIS A 268 8.33 0.04 1.12
C HIS A 268 8.83 0.36 2.52
N GLY A 269 7.94 0.46 3.53
CA GLY A 269 8.32 0.70 4.91
C GLY A 269 8.76 2.13 5.19
N VAL A 270 8.39 3.10 4.36
CA VAL A 270 8.70 4.51 4.63
C VAL A 270 7.74 5.04 5.69
N ASP A 271 8.30 5.51 6.81
CA ASP A 271 7.54 6.06 7.92
C ASP A 271 6.83 7.37 7.56
N ALA A 272 5.72 7.64 8.22
CA ALA A 272 4.89 8.83 7.98
C ALA A 272 5.67 10.15 8.14
N GLU A 273 6.65 10.19 9.05
CA GLU A 273 7.48 11.38 9.33
C GLU A 273 8.50 11.66 8.22
N GLU A 274 8.86 10.65 7.44
CA GLU A 274 9.80 10.74 6.32
C GLU A 274 9.08 11.02 4.99
N MET A 275 7.74 11.00 4.98
CA MET A 275 6.89 11.31 3.83
C MET A 275 6.34 12.73 3.89
N ASN A 276 6.88 13.64 3.08
CA ASN A 276 6.32 14.95 2.84
C ASN A 276 5.74 14.99 1.41
N LEU A 277 4.44 14.70 1.27
CA LEU A 277 3.79 14.60 -0.05
C LEU A 277 2.68 15.63 -0.21
N ARG A 278 2.51 16.15 -1.43
CA ARG A 278 1.46 17.10 -1.78
C ARG A 278 0.68 16.67 -3.00
N ASN A 279 -0.65 16.61 -2.88
CA ASN A 279 -1.53 16.60 -4.04
C ASN A 279 -1.78 18.04 -4.53
N GLY A 280 -1.23 18.42 -5.68
CA GLY A 280 -1.45 19.74 -6.25
C GLY A 280 -0.63 20.02 -7.49
N ASP A 281 -0.93 21.14 -8.15
CA ASP A 281 -0.24 21.60 -9.35
C ASP A 281 1.14 22.19 -9.02
N THR A 282 2.20 21.64 -9.63
CA THR A 282 3.60 22.05 -9.41
C THR A 282 3.91 23.44 -9.96
N LEU A 283 3.25 23.87 -11.05
CA LEU A 283 3.53 25.13 -11.72
C LEU A 283 2.68 26.28 -11.20
N ASN A 284 1.41 26.01 -10.85
CA ASN A 284 0.47 27.05 -10.42
C ASN A 284 0.70 27.54 -8.99
N LYS A 285 1.31 26.71 -8.12
CA LYS A 285 1.64 27.11 -6.75
C LYS A 285 2.88 26.35 -6.29
N ASP A 286 3.97 27.09 -6.10
CA ASP A 286 5.24 26.58 -5.60
C ASP A 286 5.10 25.88 -4.24
N TRP A 287 5.92 24.85 -4.03
CA TRP A 287 5.97 24.05 -2.80
C TRP A 287 7.19 23.11 -2.77
N PRO A 288 7.76 22.84 -1.59
CA PRO A 288 7.43 23.45 -0.31
C PRO A 288 7.90 24.91 -0.22
N THR A 289 7.08 25.77 0.39
CA THR A 289 7.42 27.19 0.60
C THR A 289 8.13 27.46 1.91
N ASP A 290 7.98 26.55 2.87
CA ASP A 290 8.64 26.58 4.17
C ASP A 290 9.88 25.66 4.13
N GLU A 291 10.88 25.95 4.98
CA GLU A 291 12.07 25.09 5.05
C GLU A 291 11.72 23.65 5.50
N PRO A 292 12.35 22.62 4.92
CA PRO A 292 13.36 22.68 3.87
C PRO A 292 12.75 22.83 2.46
N TYR A 293 13.26 23.82 1.70
CA TYR A 293 12.96 24.03 0.27
C TYR A 293 14.18 23.75 -0.64
N THR A 294 15.24 23.17 -0.07
CA THR A 294 16.43 22.68 -0.79
C THR A 294 16.65 21.23 -0.44
N PHE A 295 17.09 20.44 -1.42
CA PHE A 295 17.20 19.00 -1.30
C PHE A 295 18.56 18.51 -1.81
N ASP A 296 18.98 17.35 -1.32
CA ASP A 296 20.22 16.69 -1.73
C ASP A 296 20.16 16.11 -3.14
N ALA A 297 18.95 15.74 -3.57
CA ALA A 297 18.64 15.37 -4.94
C ALA A 297 17.26 15.89 -5.36
N VAL A 298 17.18 16.26 -6.63
CA VAL A 298 15.91 16.46 -7.34
C VAL A 298 15.89 15.48 -8.50
N VAL A 299 14.82 14.69 -8.59
CA VAL A 299 14.57 13.73 -9.68
C VAL A 299 13.21 14.05 -10.30
N MET A 300 13.10 13.96 -11.62
CA MET A 300 11.88 14.26 -12.39
C MET A 300 11.97 13.67 -13.79
#